data_AF-A0AAW6Y2M1-F1
#
_entry.id   AF-A0AAW6Y2M1-F1
#
_cell.length_a   1.000
_cell.length_b   1.000
_cell.length_c   1.000
_cell.angle_alpha   90.00
_cell.angle_beta   90.00
_cell.angle_gamma   90.00
#
_symmetry.space_group_name_H-M   'P 1'
#
loop_
_entity.id
_entity.type
_entity.pdbx_description
1 polymer ?
#
loop_
_entity_poly.entity_id
_entity_poly.type
_entity_poly.pdbx_seq_one_letter_code
_entity_poly.pdbx_strand_id
1 'polypeptide(L)'
;MNDTLLTRAEAADRLSISTQRISALRSNHLLTTYAFGSRKILISLDSVNRYKQQNFKSGRAYSPSLAFAALFMLSGCEVSWTNSQQKYRIEAYLRSITPQELVNRSKNRAKTMEYWCRKSRLVELSKHLILSAATGNRHSQFQLTHSDKIEGYVSSNNLGDLINKFHLKNKEDGVDSSIINVKLRIIENSKIFDFIYQNMSSHITECSEETLTKSFMPIAVCSVDLSESLDVCERQAGLTKLSELLTKYNRAR
;
A
#
# COMPACT_ATOMS: atom_id res chain seq x y z
N MET A 1 -3.74 -13.56 22.34
CA MET A 1 -4.60 -13.85 21.18
C MET A 1 -4.44 -15.34 20.87
N ASN A 2 -5.52 -16.12 20.91
CA ASN A 2 -5.49 -17.54 20.55
C ASN A 2 -5.43 -17.64 19.03
N ASP A 3 -4.23 -17.88 18.51
CA ASP A 3 -4.03 -18.04 17.08
C ASP A 3 -4.55 -19.43 16.68
N THR A 4 -5.60 -19.51 15.86
CA THR A 4 -6.11 -20.80 15.38
C THR A 4 -5.05 -21.45 14.52
N LEU A 5 -4.70 -22.69 14.86
CA LEU A 5 -3.63 -23.43 14.21
C LEU A 5 -4.20 -24.48 13.24
N LEU A 6 -3.72 -24.45 12.00
CA LEU A 6 -4.10 -25.37 10.93
C LEU A 6 -3.01 -26.41 10.68
N THR A 7 -3.42 -27.61 10.31
CA THR A 7 -2.55 -28.60 9.67
C THR A 7 -2.21 -28.18 8.23
N ARG A 8 -1.21 -28.85 7.65
CA ARG A 8 -0.81 -28.62 6.25
C ARG A 8 -1.95 -28.88 5.25
N ALA A 9 -2.81 -29.86 5.52
CA ALA A 9 -3.93 -30.21 4.67
C ALA A 9 -5.01 -29.12 4.73
N GLU A 10 -5.40 -28.70 5.94
CA GLU A 10 -6.40 -27.62 6.12
C GLU A 10 -5.93 -26.30 5.50
N ALA A 11 -4.64 -25.97 5.61
CA ALA A 11 -4.06 -24.79 4.96
C ALA A 11 -4.06 -24.91 3.43
N ALA A 12 -3.80 -26.10 2.88
CA ALA A 12 -3.84 -26.38 1.44
C ALA A 12 -5.25 -26.18 0.89
N ASP A 13 -6.26 -26.74 1.56
CA ASP A 13 -7.67 -26.61 1.18
C ASP A 13 -8.13 -25.14 1.24
N ARG A 14 -7.73 -24.42 2.30
CA ARG A 14 -8.06 -23.00 2.48
C ARG A 14 -7.53 -22.13 1.35
N LEU A 15 -6.33 -22.41 0.86
CA LEU A 15 -5.68 -21.70 -0.24
C LEU A 15 -6.03 -22.27 -1.62
N SER A 16 -6.70 -23.43 -1.69
CA SER A 16 -6.97 -24.17 -2.92
C SER A 16 -5.68 -24.46 -3.72
N ILE A 17 -4.62 -24.89 -3.02
CA ILE A 17 -3.31 -25.25 -3.58
C ILE A 17 -2.85 -26.61 -3.06
N SER A 18 -1.82 -27.20 -3.65
CA SER A 18 -1.28 -28.48 -3.18
C SER A 18 -0.54 -28.36 -1.85
N THR A 19 -0.52 -29.46 -1.07
CA THR A 19 0.28 -29.55 0.17
C THR A 19 1.78 -29.38 -0.08
N GLN A 20 2.27 -29.73 -1.27
CA GLN A 20 3.66 -29.47 -1.69
C GLN A 20 3.93 -27.97 -1.87
N ARG A 21 2.96 -27.22 -2.43
CA ARG A 21 3.06 -25.76 -2.52
C ARG A 21 3.07 -25.13 -1.13
N ILE A 22 2.27 -25.62 -0.18
CA ILE A 22 2.32 -25.19 1.23
C ILE A 22 3.73 -25.39 1.82
N SER A 23 4.37 -26.53 1.57
CA SER A 23 5.76 -26.76 2.00
C SER A 23 6.72 -25.73 1.43
N ALA A 24 6.58 -25.36 0.15
CA ALA A 24 7.39 -24.31 -0.47
C ALA A 24 7.11 -22.93 0.15
N LEU A 25 5.85 -22.58 0.43
CA LEU A 25 5.50 -21.32 1.09
C LEU A 25 6.11 -21.21 2.48
N ARG A 26 6.09 -22.32 3.24
CA ARG A 26 6.78 -22.41 4.53
C ARG A 26 8.28 -22.23 4.39
N SER A 27 8.91 -22.95 3.46
CA SER A 27 10.37 -22.87 3.27
C SER A 27 10.82 -21.45 2.86
N ASN A 28 9.94 -20.67 2.22
CA ASN A 28 10.19 -19.27 1.87
C ASN A 28 9.71 -18.28 2.95
N HIS A 29 9.33 -18.76 4.14
CA HIS A 29 8.81 -17.95 5.26
C HIS A 29 7.59 -17.08 4.91
N LEU A 30 6.81 -17.47 3.92
CA LEU A 30 5.58 -16.77 3.50
C LEU A 30 4.36 -17.15 4.37
N LEU A 31 4.51 -18.16 5.22
CA LEU A 31 3.51 -18.59 6.21
C LEU A 31 4.14 -18.69 7.59
N THR A 32 3.51 -18.13 8.61
CA THR A 32 3.87 -18.28 10.02
C THR A 32 3.56 -19.70 10.49
N THR A 33 4.56 -20.36 11.05
CA THR A 33 4.45 -21.75 11.52
C THR A 33 4.93 -21.92 12.95
N TYR A 34 4.30 -22.84 13.66
CA TYR A 34 4.64 -23.23 15.02
C TYR A 34 5.01 -24.71 15.07
N ALA A 35 6.10 -25.04 15.77
CA ALA A 35 6.46 -26.42 16.06
C ALA A 35 5.64 -26.92 17.26
N PHE A 36 4.98 -28.07 17.10
CA PHE A 36 4.24 -28.73 18.17
C PHE A 36 4.81 -30.14 18.36
N GLY A 37 5.58 -30.32 19.45
CA GLY A 37 6.35 -31.54 19.69
C GLY A 37 7.47 -31.77 18.68
N SER A 38 7.99 -33.00 18.61
CA SER A 38 9.20 -33.32 17.84
C SER A 38 9.01 -33.42 16.31
N ARG A 39 7.77 -33.48 15.80
CA ARG A 39 7.51 -33.73 14.37
C ARG A 39 6.30 -33.02 13.74
N LYS A 40 5.43 -32.36 14.51
CA LYS A 40 4.24 -31.70 13.93
C LYS A 40 4.49 -30.21 13.78
N ILE A 41 4.21 -29.69 12.59
CA ILE A 41 4.26 -28.26 12.28
C ILE A 41 2.82 -27.82 12.02
N LEU A 42 2.41 -26.79 12.76
CA LEU A 42 1.12 -26.14 12.61
C LEU A 42 1.32 -24.77 11.95
N ILE A 43 0.32 -24.34 11.19
CA ILE A 43 0.35 -23.11 10.41
C ILE A 43 -0.69 -22.16 11.00
N SER A 44 -0.31 -20.90 11.23
CA SER A 44 -1.26 -19.88 11.69
C SER A 44 -2.37 -19.66 10.65
N LEU A 45 -3.63 -19.79 11.06
CA LEU A 45 -4.79 -19.45 10.23
C LEU A 45 -4.73 -17.99 9.77
N ASP A 46 -4.30 -17.08 10.64
CA ASP A 46 -4.11 -15.67 10.30
C ASP A 46 -3.11 -15.53 9.16
N SER A 47 -1.95 -16.17 9.26
CA SER A 47 -0.95 -16.13 8.20
C SER A 47 -1.45 -16.72 6.88
N VAL A 48 -2.26 -17.78 6.92
CA VAL A 48 -2.88 -18.37 5.73
C VAL A 48 -3.87 -17.41 5.10
N ASN A 49 -4.72 -16.77 5.90
CA ASN A 49 -5.68 -15.79 5.41
C ASN A 49 -4.96 -14.56 4.82
N ARG A 50 -3.90 -14.07 5.48
CA ARG A 50 -3.03 -13.01 4.95
C ARG A 50 -2.44 -13.39 3.59
N TYR A 51 -1.89 -14.60 3.48
CA TYR A 51 -1.34 -15.09 2.21
C TYR A 51 -2.41 -15.18 1.11
N LYS A 52 -3.60 -15.71 1.42
CA LYS A 52 -4.72 -15.82 0.47
C LYS A 52 -5.15 -14.46 -0.05
N GLN A 53 -5.24 -13.49 0.85
CA GLN A 53 -5.65 -12.12 0.55
C GLN A 53 -4.60 -11.42 -0.34
N GLN A 54 -3.31 -11.63 -0.09
CA GLN A 54 -2.22 -11.03 -0.87
C GLN A 54 -2.00 -11.69 -2.24
N ASN A 55 -2.37 -12.96 -2.41
CA ASN A 55 -2.05 -13.76 -3.59
C ASN A 55 -3.27 -14.21 -4.40
N PHE A 56 -4.33 -13.39 -4.44
CA PHE A 56 -5.47 -13.65 -5.30
C PHE A 56 -5.01 -13.78 -6.78
N LYS A 57 -5.59 -14.73 -7.52
CA LYS A 57 -5.27 -14.94 -8.95
C LYS A 57 -5.63 -13.65 -9.72
N SER A 58 -4.62 -12.86 -10.02
CA SER A 58 -4.74 -11.63 -10.78
C SER A 58 -3.81 -11.70 -11.98
N GLY A 59 -4.18 -10.99 -13.05
CA GLY A 59 -3.36 -10.89 -14.24
C GLY A 59 -1.97 -10.33 -13.94
N ARG A 60 -1.14 -10.22 -14.98
CA ARG A 60 0.21 -9.65 -14.84
C ARG A 60 0.12 -8.23 -14.24
N ALA A 61 0.87 -8.02 -13.16
CA ALA A 61 1.00 -6.70 -12.53
C ALA A 61 1.56 -5.68 -13.53
N TYR A 62 1.12 -4.44 -13.39
CA TYR A 62 1.62 -3.31 -14.16
C TYR A 62 3.06 -2.96 -13.79
N SER A 63 3.75 -2.35 -14.75
CA SER A 63 4.97 -1.63 -14.45
C SER A 63 4.65 -0.44 -13.53
N PRO A 64 5.61 0.05 -12.72
CA PRO A 64 5.38 1.18 -11.83
C PRO A 64 4.74 2.40 -12.53
N SER A 65 5.22 2.72 -13.72
CA SER A 65 4.70 3.82 -14.57
C SER A 65 3.21 3.68 -14.88
N LEU A 66 2.80 2.49 -15.36
CA LEU A 66 1.41 2.21 -15.73
C LEU A 66 0.52 2.12 -14.49
N ALA A 67 1.03 1.59 -13.37
CA ALA A 67 0.29 1.53 -12.12
C ALA A 67 -0.03 2.95 -11.61
N PHE A 68 0.95 3.84 -11.54
CA PHE A 68 0.68 5.24 -11.16
C PHE A 68 -0.21 5.94 -12.17
N ALA A 69 -0.01 5.74 -13.48
CA ALA A 69 -0.87 6.32 -14.49
C ALA A 69 -2.34 5.94 -14.30
N ALA A 70 -2.63 4.65 -14.09
CA ALA A 70 -3.99 4.18 -13.86
C ALA A 70 -4.63 4.80 -12.61
N LEU A 71 -3.88 4.90 -11.50
CA LEU A 71 -4.39 5.47 -10.26
C LEU A 71 -4.55 7.00 -10.32
N PHE A 72 -3.66 7.69 -11.04
CA PHE A 72 -3.80 9.12 -11.28
C PHE A 72 -5.01 9.42 -12.16
N MET A 73 -5.17 8.70 -13.27
CA MET A 73 -6.35 8.84 -14.15
C MET A 73 -7.65 8.54 -13.40
N LEU A 74 -7.68 7.50 -12.56
CA LEU A 74 -8.84 7.18 -11.72
C LEU A 74 -9.13 8.28 -10.68
N SER A 75 -8.11 9.00 -10.23
CA SER A 75 -8.25 10.15 -9.33
C SER A 75 -8.61 11.45 -10.07
N GLY A 76 -8.71 11.42 -11.40
CA GLY A 76 -8.94 12.62 -12.22
C GLY A 76 -7.69 13.51 -12.40
N CYS A 77 -6.51 13.01 -12.07
CA CYS A 77 -5.25 13.74 -12.25
C CYS A 77 -4.70 13.58 -13.67
N GLU A 78 -3.98 14.59 -14.14
CA GLU A 78 -3.27 14.50 -15.42
C GLU A 78 -2.12 13.50 -15.34
N VAL A 79 -1.87 12.80 -16.45
CA VAL A 79 -0.73 11.88 -16.61
C VAL A 79 0.05 12.28 -17.84
N SER A 80 1.20 12.93 -17.64
CA SER A 80 2.06 13.40 -18.74
C SER A 80 3.17 12.41 -19.12
N TRP A 81 3.50 11.44 -18.25
CA TRP A 81 4.59 10.48 -18.47
C TRP A 81 4.19 9.22 -19.25
N THR A 82 2.97 9.17 -19.80
CA THR A 82 2.48 8.06 -20.64
C THR A 82 1.95 8.55 -21.97
N ASN A 83 2.09 7.74 -23.02
CA ASN A 83 1.61 8.07 -24.35
C ASN A 83 0.10 7.79 -24.52
N SER A 84 -0.50 8.31 -25.60
CA SER A 84 -1.94 8.18 -25.88
C SER A 84 -2.42 6.72 -25.98
N GLN A 85 -1.60 5.83 -26.54
CA GLN A 85 -1.94 4.41 -26.66
C GLN A 85 -2.00 3.73 -25.29
N GLN A 86 -1.06 4.04 -24.39
CA GLN A 86 -1.05 3.55 -23.02
C GLN A 86 -2.26 4.08 -22.24
N LYS A 87 -2.56 5.37 -22.36
CA LYS A 87 -3.77 5.97 -21.76
C LYS A 87 -5.03 5.25 -22.21
N TYR A 88 -5.22 5.07 -23.52
CA TYR A 88 -6.38 4.34 -24.05
C TYR A 88 -6.53 2.92 -23.47
N ARG A 89 -5.42 2.17 -23.36
CA ARG A 89 -5.45 0.82 -22.77
C ARG A 89 -5.79 0.83 -21.28
N ILE A 90 -5.28 1.81 -20.53
CA ILE A 90 -5.63 2.01 -19.12
C ILE A 90 -7.11 2.33 -18.99
N GLU A 91 -7.64 3.24 -19.81
CA GLU A 91 -9.04 3.65 -19.79
C GLU A 91 -9.98 2.48 -20.07
N ALA A 92 -9.69 1.69 -21.11
CA ALA A 92 -10.45 0.50 -21.45
C ALA A 92 -10.47 -0.50 -20.28
N TYR A 93 -9.37 -0.59 -19.53
CA TYR A 93 -9.26 -1.50 -18.40
C TYR A 93 -9.99 -0.98 -17.16
N LEU A 94 -9.84 0.30 -16.81
CA LEU A 94 -10.55 0.93 -15.69
C LEU A 94 -12.07 0.80 -15.80
N ARG A 95 -12.61 0.65 -17.01
CA ARG A 95 -14.05 0.46 -17.24
C ARG A 95 -14.63 -0.85 -16.70
N SER A 96 -13.85 -1.93 -16.71
CA SER A 96 -14.33 -3.28 -16.41
C SER A 96 -13.63 -3.93 -15.21
N ILE A 97 -12.60 -3.28 -14.66
CA ILE A 97 -11.81 -3.81 -13.57
C ILE A 97 -12.56 -3.75 -12.22
N THR A 98 -12.37 -4.76 -11.38
CA THR A 98 -12.82 -4.73 -9.99
C THR A 98 -11.81 -3.99 -9.10
N PRO A 99 -12.22 -3.45 -7.93
CA PRO A 99 -11.30 -2.84 -6.97
C PRO A 99 -10.13 -3.75 -6.59
N GLN A 100 -10.39 -5.04 -6.32
CA GLN A 100 -9.35 -5.99 -5.92
C GLN A 100 -8.35 -6.27 -7.05
N GLU A 101 -8.84 -6.38 -8.28
CA GLU A 101 -7.96 -6.56 -9.44
C GLU A 101 -7.10 -5.30 -9.67
N LEU A 102 -7.62 -4.09 -9.42
CA LEU A 102 -6.83 -2.85 -9.50
C LEU A 102 -5.68 -2.83 -8.50
N VAL A 103 -5.95 -3.23 -7.26
CA VAL A 103 -4.94 -3.36 -6.20
C VAL A 103 -3.85 -4.33 -6.65
N ASN A 104 -4.24 -5.53 -7.10
CA ASN A 104 -3.29 -6.55 -7.53
C ASN A 104 -2.46 -6.13 -8.74
N ARG A 105 -3.06 -5.42 -9.70
CA ARG A 105 -2.37 -4.87 -10.88
C ARG A 105 -1.37 -3.80 -10.49
N SER A 106 -1.68 -3.02 -9.46
CA SER A 106 -0.88 -1.87 -9.01
C SER A 106 0.10 -2.20 -7.89
N LYS A 107 0.16 -3.47 -7.44
CA LYS A 107 0.98 -3.89 -6.30
C LYS A 107 2.48 -3.62 -6.44
N ASN A 108 2.98 -3.60 -7.68
CA ASN A 108 4.39 -3.33 -7.98
C ASN A 108 4.69 -1.83 -8.22
N ARG A 109 3.76 -0.92 -7.89
CA ARG A 109 3.96 0.53 -8.11
C ARG A 109 5.14 1.10 -7.32
N ALA A 110 5.41 0.56 -6.15
CA ALA A 110 6.49 0.98 -5.27
C ALA A 110 6.89 -0.16 -4.34
N LYS A 111 8.13 -0.14 -3.85
CA LYS A 111 8.62 -1.09 -2.86
C LYS A 111 8.24 -0.61 -1.46
N THR A 112 7.52 -1.43 -0.70
CA THR A 112 7.12 -1.09 0.67
C THR A 112 8.18 -1.51 1.68
N MET A 113 8.52 -0.61 2.60
CA MET A 113 9.40 -0.89 3.74
C MET A 113 8.82 -0.28 5.02
N GLU A 114 8.99 -0.96 6.14
CA GLU A 114 8.54 -0.49 7.45
C GLU A 114 9.73 -0.07 8.30
N TYR A 115 9.60 1.10 8.91
CA TYR A 115 10.56 1.67 9.83
C TYR A 115 9.87 2.14 11.10
N TRP A 116 10.67 2.47 12.11
CA TRP A 116 10.22 3.07 13.36
C TRP A 116 10.95 4.39 13.59
N CYS A 117 10.20 5.41 13.97
CA CYS A 117 10.70 6.75 14.22
C CYS A 117 10.15 7.29 15.54
N ARG A 118 10.93 8.09 16.27
CA ARG A 118 10.46 8.74 17.50
C ARG A 118 9.34 9.73 17.19
N LYS A 119 8.29 9.74 18.02
CA LYS A 119 7.11 10.62 17.86
C LYS A 119 7.47 12.10 17.65
N SER A 120 8.47 12.59 18.39
CA SER A 120 8.94 13.99 18.30
C SER A 120 9.52 14.38 16.93
N ARG A 121 9.94 13.40 16.11
CA ARG A 121 10.54 13.64 14.78
C ARG A 121 9.55 13.47 13.64
N LEU A 122 8.36 12.93 13.90
CA LEU A 122 7.37 12.60 12.88
C LEU A 122 6.89 13.81 12.10
N VAL A 123 6.65 14.92 12.80
CA VAL A 123 6.17 16.17 12.16
C VAL A 123 7.18 16.62 11.10
N GLU A 124 8.47 16.61 11.42
CA GLU A 124 9.52 17.01 10.48
C GLU A 124 9.75 15.96 9.38
N LEU A 125 9.82 14.68 9.73
CA LEU A 125 9.93 13.58 8.75
C LEU A 125 8.84 13.67 7.69
N SER A 126 7.61 13.94 8.12
CA SER A 126 6.44 13.96 7.26
C SER A 126 6.43 15.09 6.23
N LYS A 127 7.28 16.12 6.38
CA LYS A 127 7.49 17.16 5.37
C LYS A 127 8.35 16.69 4.20
N HIS A 128 9.09 15.60 4.37
CA HIS A 128 9.93 15.00 3.34
C HIS A 128 9.24 13.84 2.60
N LEU A 129 7.97 13.56 2.90
CA LEU A 129 7.20 12.48 2.32
C LEU A 129 6.03 13.05 1.53
N ILE A 130 5.68 12.39 0.42
CA ILE A 130 4.36 12.55 -0.18
C ILE A 130 3.42 11.63 0.59
N LEU A 131 2.59 12.19 1.46
CA LEU A 131 1.75 11.40 2.36
C LEU A 131 0.73 10.55 1.61
N SER A 132 0.41 9.38 2.16
CA SER A 132 -0.58 8.48 1.57
C SER A 132 -1.43 7.75 2.62
N ALA A 133 -2.27 6.83 2.16
CA ALA A 133 -3.27 6.11 2.94
C ALA A 133 -4.17 7.07 3.75
N ALA A 134 -4.48 6.73 5.00
CA ALA A 134 -5.27 7.54 5.92
C ALA A 134 -4.41 8.50 6.78
N THR A 135 -3.14 8.75 6.40
CA THR A 135 -2.21 9.55 7.21
C THR A 135 -2.66 11.00 7.34
N GLY A 136 -2.40 11.60 8.51
CA GLY A 136 -2.73 13.00 8.77
C GLY A 136 -4.23 13.25 8.82
N ASN A 137 -4.71 14.27 8.11
CA ASN A 137 -6.12 14.66 8.03
C ASN A 137 -6.93 13.87 6.99
N ARG A 138 -6.34 12.89 6.30
CA ARG A 138 -7.06 12.08 5.28
C ARG A 138 -7.94 10.95 5.83
N HIS A 139 -7.81 10.60 7.11
CA HIS A 139 -8.63 9.55 7.74
C HIS A 139 -10.14 9.77 7.56
N SER A 140 -10.61 11.02 7.58
CA SER A 140 -12.02 11.38 7.37
C SER A 140 -12.54 11.01 5.97
N GLN A 141 -11.72 11.14 4.93
CA GLN A 141 -12.09 10.76 3.55
C GLN A 141 -12.38 9.26 3.39
N PHE A 142 -11.82 8.46 4.31
CA PHE A 142 -11.96 7.01 4.36
C PHE A 142 -12.86 6.53 5.50
N GLN A 143 -13.48 7.44 6.26
CA GLN A 143 -14.31 7.10 7.44
C GLN A 143 -13.54 6.27 8.49
N LEU A 144 -12.24 6.54 8.63
CA LEU A 144 -11.37 5.88 9.60
C LEU A 144 -11.10 6.78 10.80
N THR A 145 -10.76 6.17 11.93
CA THR A 145 -10.28 6.89 13.11
C THR A 145 -8.89 7.45 12.85
N HIS A 146 -8.59 8.61 13.44
CA HIS A 146 -7.25 9.18 13.38
C HIS A 146 -6.21 8.21 13.97
N SER A 147 -5.05 8.12 13.31
CA SER A 147 -3.95 7.26 13.70
C SER A 147 -2.64 8.02 13.59
N ASP A 148 -1.75 7.81 14.56
CA ASP A 148 -0.40 8.39 14.57
C ASP A 148 0.53 7.72 13.53
N LYS A 149 0.12 6.61 12.92
CA LYS A 149 0.90 5.91 11.88
C LYS A 149 1.14 6.86 10.70
N ILE A 150 2.39 6.87 10.21
CA ILE A 150 2.75 7.63 9.02
C ILE A 150 2.98 6.69 7.86
N GLU A 151 2.25 6.90 6.77
CA GLU A 151 2.47 6.25 5.49
C GLU A 151 2.73 7.30 4.40
N GLY A 152 3.76 7.07 3.59
CA GLY A 152 4.12 8.02 2.54
C GLY A 152 5.13 7.47 1.55
N TYR A 153 5.26 8.20 0.45
CA TYR A 153 6.17 7.89 -0.65
C TYR A 153 7.44 8.71 -0.58
N VAL A 154 8.53 8.07 -1.01
CA VAL A 154 9.87 8.66 -1.11
C VAL A 154 10.57 8.12 -2.35
N SER A 155 11.47 8.93 -2.93
CA SER A 155 12.40 8.47 -3.95
C SER A 155 13.45 7.53 -3.35
N SER A 156 13.82 6.49 -4.10
CA SER A 156 14.94 5.61 -3.71
C SER A 156 16.24 6.37 -3.44
N ASN A 157 16.48 7.47 -4.16
CA ASN A 157 17.67 8.32 -4.03
C ASN A 157 17.75 9.02 -2.66
N ASN A 158 16.60 9.33 -2.06
CA ASN A 158 16.54 10.13 -0.82
C ASN A 158 16.35 9.26 0.42
N LEU A 159 16.15 7.94 0.25
CA LEU A 159 15.85 7.04 1.36
C LEU A 159 16.98 6.99 2.39
N GLY A 160 18.23 6.88 1.94
CA GLY A 160 19.40 6.84 2.83
C GLY A 160 19.53 8.09 3.69
N ASP A 161 19.32 9.26 3.09
CA ASP A 161 19.36 10.54 3.79
C ASP A 161 18.28 10.65 4.86
N LEU A 162 17.05 10.17 4.56
CA LEU A 162 15.98 10.15 5.55
C LEU A 162 16.26 9.19 6.70
N ILE A 163 16.78 8.00 6.41
CA ILE A 163 17.15 7.02 7.44
C ILE A 163 18.16 7.65 8.39
N ASN A 164 19.21 8.28 7.86
CA ASN A 164 20.26 8.89 8.65
C ASN A 164 19.75 10.12 9.44
N LYS A 165 19.06 11.04 8.77
CA LYS A 165 18.57 12.30 9.37
C LYS A 165 17.56 12.04 10.49
N PHE A 166 16.63 11.10 10.29
CA PHE A 166 15.55 10.84 11.24
C PHE A 166 15.81 9.66 12.18
N HIS A 167 16.93 8.95 12.00
CA HIS A 167 17.28 7.70 12.70
C HIS A 167 16.15 6.67 12.60
N LEU A 168 15.72 6.40 11.36
CA LEU A 168 14.71 5.38 11.09
C LEU A 168 15.30 4.01 11.41
N LYS A 169 14.62 3.26 12.27
CA LYS A 169 15.07 1.94 12.73
C LYS A 169 14.24 0.82 12.15
N ASN A 170 14.79 -0.39 12.09
CA ASN A 170 14.02 -1.58 11.80
C ASN A 170 13.34 -2.09 13.08
N LYS A 171 12.37 -3.02 12.93
CA LYS A 171 11.53 -3.54 14.03
C LYS A 171 12.33 -4.16 15.18
N GLU A 172 13.55 -4.60 14.88
CA GLU A 172 14.41 -5.34 15.80
C GLU A 172 15.06 -4.41 16.87
N ASP A 173 15.01 -3.08 16.70
CA ASP A 173 15.80 -2.14 17.53
C ASP A 173 15.06 -1.47 18.71
N GLY A 174 14.01 -2.11 19.26
CA GLY A 174 13.45 -1.78 20.58
C GLY A 174 11.94 -1.52 20.64
N VAL A 175 11.31 -1.93 21.74
CA VAL A 175 9.87 -1.83 22.03
C VAL A 175 9.60 -0.64 22.96
N ASP A 176 9.87 0.57 22.49
CA ASP A 176 9.55 1.78 23.25
C ASP A 176 8.23 2.38 22.75
N SER A 177 7.28 2.66 23.64
CA SER A 177 6.02 3.36 23.29
C SER A 177 6.23 4.74 22.62
N SER A 178 7.44 5.31 22.69
CA SER A 178 7.80 6.58 22.06
C SER A 178 8.10 6.49 20.55
N ILE A 179 8.22 5.27 20.00
CA ILE A 179 8.46 5.05 18.57
C ILE A 179 7.16 4.68 17.86
N ILE A 180 6.95 5.30 16.70
CA ILE A 180 5.78 5.11 15.87
C ILE A 180 6.22 4.44 14.57
N ASN A 181 5.37 3.54 14.08
CA ASN A 181 5.58 2.87 12.80
C ASN A 181 5.43 3.87 11.64
N VAL A 182 6.41 3.84 10.74
CA VAL A 182 6.47 4.62 9.51
C VAL A 182 6.56 3.63 8.35
N LYS A 183 5.55 3.61 7.50
CA LYS A 183 5.55 2.81 6.27
C LYS A 183 5.97 3.69 5.09
N LEU A 184 7.11 3.36 4.50
CA LEU A 184 7.64 4.06 3.34
C LEU A 184 7.42 3.25 2.06
N ARG A 185 6.90 3.91 1.04
CA ARG A 185 6.74 3.37 -0.31
C ARG A 185 7.77 4.00 -1.24
N ILE A 186 8.71 3.20 -1.69
CA ILE A 186 9.89 3.66 -2.41
C ILE A 186 9.64 3.59 -3.90
N ILE A 187 9.75 4.73 -4.57
CA ILE A 187 9.70 4.84 -6.03
C ILE A 187 11.15 4.80 -6.54
N GLU A 188 11.48 3.75 -7.28
CA GLU A 188 12.83 3.58 -7.84
C GLU A 188 13.07 4.49 -9.06
N ASN A 189 12.03 4.74 -9.85
CA ASN A 189 12.14 5.59 -11.03
C ASN A 189 12.06 7.07 -10.63
N SER A 190 13.20 7.76 -10.61
CA SER A 190 13.30 9.18 -10.24
C SER A 190 12.41 10.08 -11.11
N LYS A 191 12.35 9.86 -12.43
CA LYS A 191 11.51 10.66 -13.33
C LYS A 191 10.04 10.59 -12.94
N ILE A 192 9.53 9.40 -12.62
CA ILE A 192 8.15 9.22 -12.16
C ILE A 192 7.95 9.93 -10.82
N PHE A 193 8.88 9.79 -9.88
CA PHE A 193 8.80 10.48 -8.59
C PHE A 193 8.76 12.00 -8.78
N ASP A 194 9.63 12.55 -9.62
CA ASP A 194 9.69 13.99 -9.90
C ASP A 194 8.36 14.48 -10.50
N PHE A 195 7.80 13.76 -11.48
CA PHE A 195 6.48 14.09 -12.03
C PHE A 195 5.38 14.09 -10.96
N ILE A 196 5.36 13.08 -10.10
CA ILE A 196 4.36 12.98 -9.03
C ILE A 196 4.56 14.15 -8.05
N TYR A 197 5.79 14.42 -7.63
CA TYR A 197 6.11 15.50 -6.70
C TYR A 197 5.71 16.87 -7.25
N GLN A 198 5.99 17.14 -8.53
CA GLN A 198 5.59 18.38 -9.19
C GLN A 198 4.06 18.51 -9.33
N ASN A 199 3.37 17.45 -9.76
CA ASN A 199 1.90 17.46 -9.86
C ASN A 199 1.23 17.78 -8.53
N MET A 200 1.72 17.18 -7.43
CA MET A 200 1.14 17.44 -6.11
C MET A 200 1.49 18.84 -5.59
N SER A 201 2.61 19.41 -6.02
CA SER A 201 2.99 20.79 -5.68
C SER A 201 2.12 21.83 -6.40
N SER A 202 1.69 21.54 -7.64
CA SER A 202 0.84 22.44 -8.43
C SER A 202 -0.65 22.46 -8.02
N HIS A 203 -1.16 21.36 -7.45
CA HIS A 203 -2.58 21.29 -7.01
C HIS A 203 -2.85 21.88 -5.62
N ILE A 204 -1.80 22.32 -4.93
CA ILE A 204 -1.89 23.00 -3.63
C ILE A 204 -2.58 24.38 -3.74
N THR A 205 -2.58 24.99 -4.93
CA THR A 205 -3.04 26.37 -5.13
C THR A 205 -4.54 26.56 -5.42
N GLU A 206 -5.37 25.50 -5.49
CA GLU A 206 -6.77 25.61 -5.94
C GLU A 206 -7.87 25.28 -4.90
N CYS A 207 -7.54 25.01 -3.63
CA CYS A 207 -8.57 24.82 -2.59
C CYS A 207 -8.16 25.43 -1.24
N SER A 208 -8.70 26.62 -0.99
CA SER A 208 -9.02 27.26 0.30
C SER A 208 -8.00 27.22 1.46
N GLU A 209 -7.59 28.42 1.86
CA GLU A 209 -7.24 28.91 3.21
C GLU A 209 -6.33 28.05 4.11
N GLU A 210 -5.09 28.55 4.25
CA GLU A 210 -4.26 28.56 5.46
C GLU A 210 -4.19 27.29 6.33
N THR A 211 -3.69 26.20 5.77
CA THR A 211 -2.82 25.27 6.52
C THR A 211 -1.77 24.76 5.56
N LEU A 212 -0.48 24.81 5.91
CA LEU A 212 0.64 24.26 5.13
C LEU A 212 0.21 22.97 4.40
N THR A 213 -0.18 23.11 3.12
CA THR A 213 -0.90 22.08 2.37
C THR A 213 0.07 20.99 2.03
N LYS A 214 0.13 20.01 2.92
CA LYS A 214 1.03 18.88 2.80
C LYS A 214 0.73 18.13 1.51
N SER A 215 1.78 17.79 0.76
CA SER A 215 1.64 17.01 -0.47
C SER A 215 1.14 15.60 -0.13
N PHE A 216 -0.04 15.27 -0.63
CA PHE A 216 -0.65 13.95 -0.47
C PHE A 216 -0.81 13.29 -1.83
N MET A 217 -0.62 11.98 -1.89
CA MET A 217 -0.89 11.18 -3.08
C MET A 217 -2.36 11.31 -3.52
N PRO A 218 -2.68 11.10 -4.81
CA PRO A 218 -4.06 11.08 -5.27
C PRO A 218 -4.92 10.05 -4.55
N ILE A 219 -6.23 10.31 -4.46
CA ILE A 219 -7.15 9.51 -3.64
C ILE A 219 -7.15 8.02 -4.00
N ALA A 220 -7.04 7.67 -5.29
CA ALA A 220 -6.98 6.26 -5.70
C ALA A 220 -5.69 5.58 -5.23
N VAL A 221 -4.55 6.30 -5.21
CA VAL A 221 -3.28 5.78 -4.68
C VAL A 221 -3.42 5.50 -3.19
N CYS A 222 -3.95 6.46 -2.42
CA CYS A 222 -4.22 6.25 -0.99
C CYS A 222 -5.20 5.09 -0.74
N SER A 223 -6.18 4.91 -1.61
CA SER A 223 -7.16 3.83 -1.50
C SER A 223 -6.53 2.45 -1.75
N VAL A 224 -5.64 2.33 -2.74
CA VAL A 224 -4.86 1.09 -2.96
C VAL A 224 -3.93 0.83 -1.78
N ASP A 225 -3.26 1.86 -1.25
CA ASP A 225 -2.37 1.73 -0.11
C ASP A 225 -3.09 1.16 1.12
N LEU A 226 -4.28 1.68 1.42
CA LEU A 226 -5.15 1.16 2.48
C LEU A 226 -5.62 -0.26 2.19
N SER A 227 -5.96 -0.57 0.93
CA SER A 227 -6.40 -1.91 0.52
C SER A 227 -5.33 -2.99 0.71
N GLU A 228 -4.06 -2.61 0.78
CA GLU A 228 -2.94 -3.51 1.07
C GLU A 228 -2.66 -3.65 2.57
N SER A 229 -3.37 -2.92 3.43
CA SER A 229 -3.21 -3.00 4.88
C SER A 229 -3.61 -4.38 5.43
N LEU A 230 -2.94 -4.76 6.51
CA LEU A 230 -3.32 -5.92 7.31
C LEU A 230 -4.52 -5.61 8.22
N ASP A 231 -4.75 -4.34 8.52
CA ASP A 231 -5.93 -3.89 9.25
C ASP A 231 -7.18 -4.04 8.36
N VAL A 232 -8.18 -4.75 8.88
CA VAL A 232 -9.39 -5.09 8.14
C VAL A 232 -10.22 -3.84 7.81
N CYS A 233 -10.27 -2.88 8.73
CA CYS A 233 -11.03 -1.63 8.56
C CYS A 233 -10.35 -0.74 7.51
N GLU A 234 -9.03 -0.54 7.61
CA GLU A 234 -8.25 0.19 6.60
C GLU A 234 -8.44 -0.44 5.22
N ARG A 235 -8.29 -1.76 5.11
CA ARG A 235 -8.45 -2.47 3.85
C ARG A 235 -9.85 -2.31 3.25
N GLN A 236 -10.88 -2.50 4.06
CA GLN A 236 -12.25 -2.36 3.59
C GLN A 236 -12.55 -0.92 3.15
N ALA A 237 -12.08 0.08 3.90
CA ALA A 237 -12.22 1.48 3.53
C ALA A 237 -11.53 1.79 2.18
N GLY A 238 -10.33 1.25 1.95
CA GLY A 238 -9.62 1.36 0.68
C GLY A 238 -10.40 0.75 -0.49
N LEU A 239 -10.89 -0.49 -0.34
CA LEU A 239 -11.66 -1.18 -1.38
C LEU A 239 -12.99 -0.50 -1.69
N THR A 240 -13.71 -0.04 -0.65
CA THR A 240 -14.95 0.73 -0.80
C THR A 240 -14.67 2.02 -1.59
N LYS A 241 -13.63 2.77 -1.24
CA LYS A 241 -13.28 4.01 -1.93
C LYS A 241 -12.91 3.76 -3.40
N LEU A 242 -12.15 2.70 -3.70
CA LEU A 242 -11.86 2.31 -5.09
C LEU A 242 -13.13 1.98 -5.87
N SER A 243 -14.09 1.29 -5.26
CA SER A 243 -15.38 0.99 -5.89
C SER A 243 -16.17 2.24 -6.25
N GLU A 244 -16.19 3.23 -5.34
CA GLU A 244 -16.81 4.54 -5.58
C GLU A 244 -16.13 5.28 -6.74
N LEU A 245 -14.79 5.32 -6.75
CA LEU A 245 -14.01 5.98 -7.78
C LEU A 245 -14.21 5.33 -9.15
N LEU A 246 -14.19 4.01 -9.25
CA LEU A 246 -14.44 3.28 -10.49
C LEU A 246 -15.87 3.54 -11.01
N THR A 247 -16.85 3.54 -10.10
CA THR A 247 -18.24 3.87 -10.46
C THR A 247 -18.37 5.29 -11.01
N LYS A 248 -17.73 6.26 -10.34
CA LYS A 248 -17.71 7.66 -10.79
C LYS A 248 -17.01 7.80 -12.14
N TYR A 249 -15.86 7.15 -12.31
CA TYR A 249 -15.09 7.16 -13.55
C TYR A 249 -15.91 6.63 -14.73
N ASN A 250 -16.69 5.57 -14.51
CA ASN A 250 -17.56 4.98 -15.52
C ASN A 250 -18.81 5.81 -15.84
N ARG A 251 -19.25 6.70 -14.95
CA ARG A 251 -20.38 7.61 -15.21
C ARG A 251 -19.98 8.87 -15.97
N ALA A 252 -18.72 9.27 -15.88
CA ALA A 252 -18.21 10.51 -16.48
C ALA A 252 -17.77 10.35 -17.95
N ARG A 253 -17.93 9.16 -18.54
CA ARG A 253 -17.49 8.82 -19.90
C ARG A 253 -18.51 7.95 -20.61
#